data_AF-A0A5C3Q6W2-F1
#
_entry.id   AF-A0A5C3Q6W2-F1
#
_cell.length_a   1.000
_cell.length_b   1.000
_cell.length_c   1.000
_cell.angle_alpha   90.00
_cell.angle_beta   90.00
_cell.angle_gamma   90.00
#
_symmetry.space_group_name_H-M   'P 1'
#
loop_
_entity.id
_entity.type
_entity.pdbx_description
1 polymer ?
#
loop_
_entity_poly.entity_id
_entity_poly.type
_entity_poly.pdbx_seq_one_letter_code
_entity_poly.pdbx_strand_id
1 'polypeptide(L)'
;MPCDFNPLTDCTKFQVFHLAVATFYAPSNYCGVGGIKTERIRCIPNWNREGARQDCVFAEIDLELSSHDGFCGLTVLCAMLLFLFEFKGQTLLCALVQWFKSVGTGLHADFGMWLVQADTARCTGL
;
A
#
# COMPACT_ATOMS: atom_id res chain seq x y z
N MET A 1 11.16 -1.23 -8.98
CA MET A 1 11.17 -2.08 -10.20
C MET A 1 12.51 -1.95 -10.88
N PRO A 2 13.05 -3.02 -11.51
CA PRO A 2 14.26 -2.91 -12.32
C PRO A 2 14.06 -1.90 -13.46
N CYS A 3 15.05 -1.06 -13.73
CA CYS A 3 14.96 0.00 -14.74
C CYS A 3 14.75 -0.54 -16.17
N ASP A 4 15.14 -1.79 -16.43
CA ASP A 4 15.08 -2.42 -17.75
C ASP A 4 13.89 -3.39 -17.92
N PHE A 5 12.87 -3.28 -17.06
CA PHE A 5 11.70 -4.18 -17.11
C PHE A 5 10.74 -3.79 -18.23
N ASN A 6 10.54 -4.69 -19.20
CA ASN A 6 9.46 -4.57 -20.18
C ASN A 6 8.35 -5.59 -19.88
N PRO A 7 7.17 -5.15 -19.39
CA PRO A 7 6.09 -6.07 -19.01
C PRO A 7 5.53 -6.89 -20.19
N LEU A 8 5.68 -6.43 -21.43
CA LEU A 8 5.14 -7.10 -22.61
C LEU A 8 6.03 -8.24 -23.12
N THR A 9 7.34 -8.15 -22.91
CA THR A 9 8.30 -9.14 -23.44
C THR A 9 8.89 -10.02 -22.35
N ASP A 10 8.93 -9.53 -21.10
CA ASP A 10 9.72 -10.17 -20.05
C ASP A 10 8.85 -10.92 -19.02
N CYS A 11 7.52 -10.72 -19.05
CA CYS A 11 6.58 -11.42 -18.19
C CYS A 11 6.04 -12.67 -18.87
N THR A 12 6.42 -13.84 -18.36
CA THR A 12 5.86 -15.13 -18.82
C THR A 12 4.49 -15.41 -18.20
N LYS A 13 4.20 -14.81 -17.06
CA LYS A 13 2.96 -15.01 -16.30
C LYS A 13 2.58 -13.72 -15.59
N PHE A 14 1.29 -13.39 -15.60
CA PHE A 14 0.72 -12.25 -14.90
C PHE A 14 -0.62 -12.64 -14.29
N GLN A 15 -0.80 -12.43 -12.98
CA GLN A 15 -2.06 -12.70 -12.28
C GLN A 15 -2.43 -11.55 -11.37
N VAL A 16 -3.73 -11.24 -11.32
CA VAL A 16 -4.28 -10.14 -10.50
C VAL A 16 -5.03 -10.72 -9.31
N PHE A 17 -4.90 -10.05 -8.16
CA PHE A 17 -5.59 -10.36 -6.92
C PHE A 17 -6.37 -9.13 -6.45
N HIS A 18 -7.55 -9.37 -5.87
CA HIS A 18 -8.39 -8.32 -5.29
C HIS A 18 -8.30 -8.26 -3.76
N LEU A 19 -7.52 -9.16 -3.18
CA LEU A 19 -7.36 -9.29 -1.74
C LEU A 19 -5.94 -9.76 -1.41
N ALA A 20 -5.34 -9.13 -0.41
CA ALA A 20 -4.17 -9.64 0.31
C ALA A 20 -4.50 -9.76 1.80
N VAL A 21 -3.72 -10.58 2.50
CA VAL A 21 -3.80 -10.74 3.94
C VAL A 21 -2.44 -10.42 4.54
N ALA A 22 -2.42 -9.46 5.45
CA ALA A 22 -1.23 -9.10 6.22
C ALA A 22 -1.39 -9.63 7.64
N THR A 23 -0.42 -10.41 8.12
CA THR A 23 -0.37 -10.86 9.51
C THR A 23 0.89 -10.30 10.14
N PHE A 24 0.73 -9.54 11.22
CA PHE A 24 1.83 -8.85 11.89
C PHE A 24 1.64 -8.87 13.40
N TYR A 25 2.74 -8.71 14.12
CA TYR A 25 2.72 -8.57 15.57
C TYR A 25 2.40 -7.11 15.94
N ALA A 26 1.32 -6.91 16.69
CA ALA A 26 0.87 -5.65 17.22
C ALA A 26 0.68 -5.79 18.74
N PRO A 27 1.65 -5.36 19.58
CA PRO A 27 1.63 -5.54 21.04
C PRO A 27 0.57 -4.69 21.77
N SER A 28 -0.50 -4.29 21.09
CA SER A 28 -1.60 -3.52 21.68
C SER A 28 -2.53 -4.39 22.51
N ASN A 29 -3.11 -3.79 23.55
CA ASN A 29 -4.17 -4.37 24.38
C ASN A 29 -5.38 -4.87 23.58
N TYR A 30 -5.66 -4.28 22.40
CA TYR A 30 -6.73 -4.70 21.50
C TYR A 30 -6.46 -6.01 20.74
N CYS A 31 -5.21 -6.50 20.70
CA CYS A 31 -4.84 -7.70 19.93
C CYS A 31 -4.90 -9.01 20.75
N GLY A 32 -5.31 -8.95 22.01
CA GLY A 32 -5.48 -10.13 22.86
C GLY A 32 -4.17 -10.84 23.23
N VAL A 33 -4.29 -12.03 23.84
CA VAL A 33 -3.14 -12.83 24.28
C VAL A 33 -2.38 -13.35 23.06
N GLY A 34 -1.12 -12.93 22.92
CA GLY A 34 -0.23 -13.33 21.81
C GLY A 34 0.08 -12.21 20.81
N GLY A 35 -0.66 -11.09 20.84
CA GLY A 35 -0.30 -9.87 20.11
C GLY A 35 -0.25 -10.00 18.58
N ILE A 36 -0.78 -11.07 17.99
CA ILE A 36 -0.81 -11.25 16.52
C ILE A 36 -2.10 -10.65 15.97
N LYS A 37 -1.98 -9.80 14.95
CA LYS A 37 -3.10 -9.22 14.22
C LYS A 37 -3.07 -9.66 12.76
N THR A 38 -4.25 -9.97 12.23
CA THR A 38 -4.42 -10.26 10.80
C THR A 38 -5.40 -9.25 10.20
N GLU A 39 -4.99 -8.58 9.14
CA GLU A 39 -5.78 -7.60 8.40
C GLU A 39 -5.93 -8.01 6.93
N ARG A 40 -7.06 -7.65 6.33
CA ARG A 40 -7.36 -7.92 4.92
C ARG A 40 -7.26 -6.61 4.15
N ILE A 41 -6.43 -6.60 3.11
CA ILE A 41 -6.23 -5.46 2.21
C ILE A 41 -7.00 -5.75 0.93
N ARG A 42 -7.93 -4.86 0.55
CA ARG A 42 -8.81 -5.03 -0.62
C ARG A 42 -8.45 -4.06 -1.74
N CYS A 43 -8.45 -4.59 -2.96
CA CYS A 43 -8.30 -3.87 -4.22
C CYS A 43 -9.41 -4.32 -5.17
N ILE A 44 -10.67 -4.06 -4.79
CA ILE A 44 -11.86 -4.56 -5.49
C ILE A 44 -12.31 -3.50 -6.50
N PRO A 45 -12.28 -3.77 -7.83
CA PRO A 45 -12.59 -2.77 -8.85
C PRO A 45 -14.07 -2.39 -8.89
N ASN A 46 -14.95 -3.30 -8.49
CA ASN A 46 -16.39 -3.05 -8.40
C ASN A 46 -16.95 -3.66 -7.12
N TRP A 47 -17.19 -2.79 -6.14
CA TRP A 47 -17.78 -3.11 -4.87
C TRP A 47 -19.21 -2.55 -4.81
N ASN A 48 -20.18 -3.44 -4.55
CA ASN A 48 -21.59 -3.10 -4.41
C ASN A 48 -22.21 -2.32 -5.59
N ARG A 49 -21.65 -2.39 -6.80
CA ARG A 49 -22.08 -1.59 -7.97
C ARG A 49 -21.90 -0.07 -7.80
N GLU A 50 -21.19 0.37 -6.77
CA GLU A 50 -21.00 1.78 -6.45
C GLU A 50 -19.63 2.30 -6.92
N GLY A 51 -18.64 1.42 -7.04
CA GLY A 51 -17.32 1.79 -7.54
C GLY A 51 -16.20 0.91 -7.00
N ALA A 52 -14.96 1.34 -7.18
CA ALA A 52 -13.82 0.63 -6.63
C ALA A 52 -13.75 0.77 -5.10
N ARG A 53 -13.39 -0.32 -4.42
CA ARG A 53 -13.04 -0.34 -3.00
C ARG A 53 -11.57 -0.68 -2.87
N GLN A 54 -10.79 0.31 -2.49
CA GLN A 54 -9.36 0.23 -2.30
C GLN A 54 -9.06 0.58 -0.85
N ASP A 55 -8.30 -0.27 -0.16
CA ASP A 55 -7.89 -0.01 1.21
C ASP A 55 -6.55 0.75 1.24
N CYS A 56 -6.41 1.67 2.20
CA CYS A 56 -5.14 2.32 2.49
C CYS A 56 -4.26 1.41 3.36
N VAL A 57 -2.96 1.45 3.10
CA VAL A 57 -1.93 0.65 3.78
C VAL A 57 -0.78 1.54 4.22
N PHE A 58 -0.13 1.16 5.30
CA PHE A 58 1.16 1.72 5.69
C PHE A 58 2.28 0.91 5.04
N ALA A 59 3.28 1.61 4.49
CA ALA A 59 4.45 1.00 3.89
C ALA A 59 5.72 1.70 4.37
N GLU A 60 6.77 0.92 4.60
CA GLU A 60 8.11 1.40 4.88
C GLU A 60 8.81 1.66 3.54
N ILE A 61 9.25 2.89 3.28
CA ILE A 61 9.90 3.25 2.01
C ILE A 61 11.43 3.23 2.14
N ASP A 62 11.95 3.55 3.32
CA ASP A 62 13.39 3.72 3.51
C ASP A 62 13.84 3.37 4.94
N LEU A 63 14.73 2.38 5.04
CA LEU A 63 15.32 1.91 6.31
C LEU A 63 16.42 2.86 6.82
N GLU A 64 16.96 3.74 5.98
CA GLU A 64 18.01 4.69 6.39
C GLU A 64 17.42 5.97 7.00
N LEU A 65 16.21 6.39 6.58
CA LEU A 65 15.47 7.50 7.18
C LEU A 65 14.69 7.11 8.44
N SER A 66 14.55 5.82 8.75
CA SER A 66 13.79 5.31 9.90
C SER A 66 14.43 5.59 11.28
N SER A 67 15.61 6.22 11.29
CA SER A 67 16.27 6.72 12.50
C SER A 67 15.59 7.95 13.14
N HIS A 68 14.58 8.53 12.47
CA HIS A 68 13.76 9.62 13.02
C HIS A 68 12.44 9.10 13.62
N ASP A 69 12.22 9.47 14.88
CA ASP A 69 11.15 9.02 15.78
C ASP A 69 9.72 9.21 15.20
N GLY A 70 8.87 8.17 15.30
CA GLY A 70 7.42 8.22 14.97
C GLY A 70 7.01 7.76 13.56
N PHE A 71 5.88 8.29 13.05
CA PHE A 71 5.34 8.06 11.69
C PHE A 71 6.32 8.39 10.54
N CYS A 72 7.51 8.91 10.87
CA CYS A 72 8.50 9.47 9.97
C CYS A 72 9.19 8.43 9.06
N GLY A 73 9.05 7.12 9.32
CA GLY A 73 9.54 6.04 8.44
C GLY A 73 8.46 5.34 7.60
N LEU A 74 7.17 5.58 7.89
CA LEU A 74 6.05 4.93 7.21
C LEU A 74 5.27 5.92 6.37
N THR A 75 4.96 5.53 5.14
CA THR A 75 4.09 6.29 4.26
C THR A 75 2.71 5.67 4.18
N VAL A 76 1.73 6.50 3.84
CA VAL A 76 0.38 6.05 3.50
C VAL A 76 0.29 5.85 2.00
N LEU A 77 -0.20 4.68 1.61
CA LEU A 77 -0.48 4.32 0.23
C LEU A 77 -1.93 3.85 0.12
N CYS A 78 -2.58 4.09 -1.01
CA CYS A 78 -3.83 3.39 -1.34
C CYS A 78 -3.51 2.25 -2.30
N ALA A 79 -3.86 1.02 -1.92
CA ALA A 79 -3.61 -0.15 -2.76
C ALA A 79 -4.67 -0.20 -3.88
N MET A 80 -4.21 0.03 -5.12
CA MET A 80 -5.08 0.10 -6.30
C MET A 80 -5.26 -1.27 -6.96
N LEU A 81 -4.17 -2.04 -7.04
CA LEU A 81 -4.11 -3.35 -7.67
C LEU A 81 -3.09 -4.21 -6.95
N LEU A 82 -3.39 -5.49 -6.73
CA LEU A 82 -2.42 -6.48 -6.29
C LEU A 82 -2.20 -7.44 -7.44
N PHE A 83 -0.95 -7.78 -7.73
CA PHE A 83 -0.64 -8.69 -8.83
C PHE A 83 0.66 -9.42 -8.56
N LEU A 84 0.83 -10.54 -9.25
CA LEU A 84 2.11 -11.21 -9.34
C LEU A 84 2.50 -11.40 -10.79
N PHE A 85 3.80 -11.42 -11.03
CA PHE A 85 4.35 -11.79 -12.32
C PHE A 85 5.65 -12.56 -12.17
N GLU A 86 6.00 -13.30 -13.21
CA GLU A 86 7.28 -14.00 -13.29
C GLU A 86 8.25 -13.21 -14.18
N PHE A 87 9.44 -12.92 -13.66
CA PHE A 87 10.50 -12.22 -14.38
C PHE A 87 11.84 -12.93 -14.12
N LYS A 88 12.54 -13.32 -15.20
CA LYS A 88 13.82 -14.06 -15.13
C LYS A 88 13.77 -15.29 -14.20
N GLY A 89 12.65 -16.02 -14.21
CA GLY A 89 12.43 -17.20 -13.37
C GLY A 89 12.11 -16.91 -11.89
N GLN A 90 11.95 -15.65 -11.50
CA GLN A 90 11.54 -15.25 -10.15
C GLN A 90 10.08 -14.77 -10.14
N THR A 91 9.30 -15.25 -9.18
CA THR A 91 7.94 -14.74 -8.94
C THR A 91 8.02 -13.50 -8.06
N LEU A 92 7.54 -12.37 -8.58
CA LEU A 92 7.46 -11.10 -7.87
C LEU A 92 6.01 -10.80 -7.51
N LEU A 93 5.77 -10.55 -6.22
CA LEU A 93 4.50 -10.03 -5.71
C LEU A 93 4.59 -8.50 -5.70
N CYS A 94 3.61 -7.83 -6.27
CA CYS A 94 3.63 -6.38 -6.44
C CYS A 94 2.26 -5.77 -6.16
N ALA A 95 2.28 -4.50 -5.76
CA ALA A 95 1.10 -3.68 -5.62
C ALA A 95 1.26 -2.42 -6.47
N LEU A 96 0.22 -2.09 -7.24
CA LEU A 96 0.06 -0.74 -7.78
C LEU A 96 -0.57 0.11 -6.68
N VAL A 97 0.06 1.23 -6.39
CA VAL A 97 -0.34 2.10 -5.28
C VAL A 97 -0.52 3.53 -5.74
N GLN A 98 -1.45 4.23 -5.11
CA GLN A 98 -1.52 5.68 -5.14
C GLN A 98 -0.79 6.22 -3.91
N TRP A 99 0.20 7.08 -4.14
CA TRP A 99 0.98 7.71 -3.09
C TRP A 99 0.18 8.81 -2.41
N PHE A 100 0.41 8.99 -1.11
CA PHE A 100 -0.13 10.12 -0.35
C PHE A 100 1.01 10.92 0.27
N LYS A 101 0.79 12.23 0.42
CA LYS A 101 1.68 13.15 1.12
C LYS A 101 0.96 13.72 2.33
N SER A 102 1.68 13.97 3.42
CA SER A 102 1.12 14.64 4.60
C SER A 102 0.69 16.07 4.25
N VAL A 103 -0.41 16.49 4.84
CA VAL A 103 -0.91 17.86 4.78
C VAL A 103 -0.49 18.56 6.07
N GLY A 104 0.48 19.47 5.97
CA GLY A 104 1.06 20.16 7.12
C GLY A 104 2.17 19.36 7.82
N THR A 105 2.61 19.87 8.97
CA THR A 105 3.78 19.38 9.71
C THR A 105 3.44 18.57 10.96
N GLY A 106 2.15 18.32 11.24
CA GLY A 106 1.73 17.63 12.46
C GLY A 106 0.32 17.06 12.40
N LEU A 107 -0.10 16.49 13.53
CA LEU A 107 -1.44 15.96 13.72
C LEU A 107 -2.49 17.07 13.62
N HIS A 108 -3.62 16.76 12.99
CA HIS A 108 -4.75 17.67 12.93
C HIS A 108 -5.34 17.85 14.34
N ALA A 109 -5.57 19.11 14.73
CA ALA A 109 -5.98 19.47 16.10
C ALA A 109 -7.26 18.75 16.56
N ASP A 110 -8.24 18.60 15.67
CA ASP A 110 -9.55 18.02 16.03
C ASP A 110 -9.57 16.48 15.98
N PHE A 111 -8.72 15.88 15.14
CA PHE A 111 -8.77 14.43 14.86
C PHE A 111 -7.64 13.65 15.56
N GLY A 112 -6.58 14.34 15.99
CA GLY A 112 -5.38 13.70 16.52
C GLY A 112 -4.68 12.78 15.51
N MET A 113 -4.93 12.98 14.21
CA MET A 113 -4.44 12.15 13.11
C MET A 113 -3.73 12.98 12.06
N TRP A 114 -2.79 12.37 11.34
CA TRP A 114 -2.19 12.98 10.16
C TRP A 114 -3.20 13.09 9.04
N LEU A 115 -3.37 14.30 8.50
CA LEU A 115 -4.07 14.47 7.24
C LEU A 115 -3.14 14.13 6.10
N VAL A 116 -3.66 13.42 5.11
CA VAL A 116 -2.90 13.02 3.92
C VAL A 116 -3.71 13.33 2.67
N GLN A 117 -3.02 13.73 1.62
CA GLN A 117 -3.60 14.01 0.32
C GLN A 117 -2.92 13.16 -0.75
N ALA A 118 -3.71 12.62 -1.67
CA ALA A 118 -3.19 11.85 -2.78
C ALA A 118 -2.21 12.68 -3.61
N ASP A 119 -1.02 12.12 -3.83
CA ASP A 119 0.02 12.69 -4.69
C ASP A 119 -0.37 12.50 -6.15
N THR A 120 -1.31 13.33 -6.57
CA THR A 120 -1.93 13.23 -7.89
C THR A 120 -1.12 14.13 -8.83
N ALA A 121 -0.06 13.60 -9.43
CA ALA A 121 0.32 14.08 -10.75
C ALA A 121 -0.86 13.74 -11.66
N ARG A 122 -1.74 14.72 -11.92
CA ARG A 122 -2.92 14.54 -12.77
C ARG A 122 -2.45 14.07 -14.16
N CYS A 123 -2.46 12.78 -14.42
CA CYS A 123 -2.72 12.28 -15.77
C CYS A 123 -4.24 12.41 -15.99
N THR A 124 -4.72 13.65 -16.11
CA THR A 124 -5.98 13.93 -16.80
C THR A 124 -5.76 13.60 -18.27
N GLY A 125 -6.31 12.47 -18.71
CA GLY A 125 -6.18 11.99 -20.07
C GLY A 125 -6.91 10.66 -20.30
N LEU A 126 -8.22 10.67 -20.09
CA LEU A 126 -9.18 9.85 -20.82
C LEU A 126 -10.29 10.77 -21.31
#